data_AF-B5W831-F1
#
_entry.id   AF-B5W831-F1
#
_cell.length_a   1.000
_cell.length_b   1.000
_cell.length_c   1.000
_cell.angle_alpha   90.00
_cell.angle_beta   90.00
_cell.angle_gamma   90.00
#
_symmetry.space_group_name_H-M   'P 1'
#
loop_
_entity.id
_entity.type
_entity.pdbx_description
1 polymer ?
#
loop_
_entity_poly.entity_id
_entity_poly.type
_entity_poly.pdbx_seq_one_letter_code
_entity_poly.pdbx_strand_id
1 'polypeptide(L)' 'MGVKSLDALHIASAEASGSDYFLTCDKRLINRCQALDLPVMNPTYLITEVDYEG' A
#
# COMPACT_ATOMS: atom_id res chain seq x y z
N MET A 1 -11.43 -5.94 17.81
CA MET A 1 -11.48 -7.11 16.92
C MET A 1 -10.94 -6.65 15.58
N GLY A 2 -9.66 -6.95 15.33
CA GLY A 2 -8.91 -6.34 14.23
C GLY A 2 -8.78 -7.32 13.08
N VAL A 3 -9.07 -6.84 11.89
CA VAL A 3 -9.04 -7.51 10.59
C VAL A 3 -7.58 -7.77 10.13
N LYS A 4 -6.68 -8.05 11.07
CA LYS A 4 -5.22 -8.16 10.87
C LYS A 4 -4.82 -9.24 9.85
N SER A 5 -5.60 -10.33 9.77
CA SER A 5 -5.38 -11.38 8.79
C SER A 5 -5.75 -10.95 7.37
N LEU A 6 -6.73 -10.07 7.21
CA LEU A 6 -7.12 -9.54 5.91
C LEU A 6 -6.10 -8.52 5.40
N ASP A 7 -5.52 -7.70 6.29
CA ASP A 7 -4.40 -6.82 5.94
C ASP A 7 -3.27 -7.64 5.30
N ALA A 8 -2.87 -8.73 5.96
CA ALA A 8 -1.83 -9.63 5.44
C ALA A 8 -2.24 -10.28 4.10
N LEU A 9 -3.51 -10.70 3.97
CA LEU A 9 -4.01 -11.29 2.73
C LEU A 9 -3.98 -10.31 1.56
N HIS A 10 -4.41 -9.06 1.76
CA HIS A 10 -4.41 -8.05 0.69
C HIS A 10 -3.00 -7.72 0.24
N ILE A 11 -2.07 -7.56 1.18
CA ILE A 11 -0.65 -7.32 0.87
C ILE A 11 -0.08 -8.48 0.07
N ALA A 12 -0.24 -9.72 0.55
CA ALA A 12 0.24 -10.90 -0.16
C ALA A 12 -0.41 -11.07 -1.55
N SER A 13 -1.68 -10.69 -1.69
CA SER A 13 -2.37 -10.73 -2.98
C SER A 13 -1.79 -9.72 -3.97
N ALA A 14 -1.45 -8.51 -3.51
CA ALA A 14 -0.84 -7.48 -4.34
C ALA A 14 0.61 -7.80 -4.72
N GLU A 15 1.37 -8.42 -3.80
CA GLU A 15 2.70 -8.96 -4.11
C GLU A 15 2.60 -10.07 -5.18
N ALA A 16 1.66 -11.00 -5.00
CA ALA A 16 1.45 -12.11 -5.93
C ALA A 16 0.97 -11.65 -7.32
N SER A 17 0.26 -10.52 -7.42
CA SER A 17 -0.12 -9.94 -8.71
C SER A 17 1.03 -9.20 -9.41
N GLY A 18 2.17 -9.00 -8.74
CA GLY A 18 3.28 -8.20 -9.27
C GLY A 18 2.95 -6.71 -9.36
N SER A 19 2.14 -6.20 -8.42
CA SER A 19 1.80 -4.77 -8.38
C SER A 19 3.02 -3.93 -8.01
N ASP A 20 3.11 -2.72 -8.56
CA ASP A 20 4.19 -1.77 -8.21
C ASP A 20 3.97 -1.11 -6.85
N TYR A 21 2.70 -0.96 -6.44
CA TYR A 21 2.30 -0.29 -5.19
C TYR A 21 1.07 -0.94 -4.57
N PHE A 22 0.97 -0.90 -3.25
CA PHE A 22 -0.26 -1.15 -2.52
C PHE A 22 -0.82 0.16 -1.95
N LEU A 23 -1.97 0.59 -2.47
CA LEU A 23 -2.58 1.85 -2.04
C LEU A 23 -3.59 1.62 -0.91
N THR A 24 -3.48 2.38 0.17
CA THR A 24 -4.44 2.36 1.28
C THR A 24 -4.54 3.70 2.00
N CYS A 25 -5.72 4.04 2.49
CA CYS A 25 -5.91 5.20 3.36
C CYS A 25 -5.59 4.89 4.83
N ASP A 26 -5.33 3.63 5.20
CA ASP A 26 -5.01 3.23 6.57
C ASP A 26 -3.54 3.54 6.92
N LYS A 27 -3.35 4.64 7.64
CA LYS A 27 -2.04 5.08 8.14
C LYS A 27 -1.35 4.05 9.06
N ARG A 28 -2.11 3.23 9.79
CA ARG A 28 -1.54 2.17 10.64
C ARG A 28 -1.02 1.02 9.81
N LEU A 29 -1.63 0.73 8.67
CA LEU A 29 -1.13 -0.30 7.76
C LEU A 29 0.13 0.18 7.04
N ILE A 30 0.10 1.42 6.51
CA ILE A 30 1.28 2.06 5.90
C ILE A 30 2.49 1.99 6.83
N ASN A 31 2.33 2.39 8.09
CA ASN A 31 3.43 2.39 9.05
C ASN A 31 3.93 0.99 9.43
N ARG A 32 3.09 -0.04 9.36
CA ARG A 32 3.49 -1.42 9.70
C ARG A 32 4.19 -2.14 8.55
N CYS A 33 3.94 -1.73 7.31
CA CYS A 33 4.42 -2.38 6.11
C CYS A 33 5.66 -1.71 5.50
N GLN A 34 6.32 -0.79 6.20
CA GLN A 34 7.50 -0.07 5.71
C GLN A 34 8.72 -0.96 5.39
N ALA A 35 8.74 -2.19 5.92
CA ALA A 35 9.83 -3.15 5.72
C ALA A 35 9.53 -4.19 4.63
N LEU A 36 8.42 -4.05 3.90
CA LEU A 36 8.08 -4.94 2.79
C LEU A 36 8.68 -4.42 1.48
N ASP A 37 8.94 -5.33 0.56
CA ASP A 37 9.45 -4.99 -0.78
C ASP A 37 8.39 -4.26 -1.62
N LEU A 38 7.11 -4.58 -1.42
CA LEU A 38 5.98 -3.87 -2.04
C LEU A 38 5.71 -2.55 -1.30
N PRO A 39 5.91 -1.38 -1.93
CA PRO A 39 5.65 -0.09 -1.30
C PRO A 39 4.17 0.08 -0.96
N VAL A 40 3.89 0.40 0.31
CA VAL A 40 2.54 0.67 0.82
C VAL A 40 2.38 2.16 1.07
N MET A 41 1.42 2.82 0.40
CA MET A 41 1.26 4.27 0.51
C MET A 41 -0.19 4.76 0.39
N ASN A 42 -0.41 6.03 0.77
CA ASN A 42 -1.72 6.67 0.59
C ASN A 42 -1.92 7.09 -0.87
N PRO A 43 -3.11 6.84 -1.47
CA PRO A 43 -3.41 7.26 -2.84
C PRO A 43 -3.17 8.75 -3.13
N THR A 44 -3.30 9.63 -2.13
CA THR A 44 -3.07 11.07 -2.34
C THR A 44 -1.63 11.40 -2.70
N TYR A 45 -0.65 10.58 -2.27
CA TYR A 45 0.76 10.77 -2.63
C TYR A 45 1.02 10.44 -4.09
N LEU A 46 0.34 9.41 -4.61
CA LEU A 46 0.45 9.04 -6.01
C LEU A 46 -0.09 10.15 -6.91
N ILE A 47 -1.26 10.71 -6.58
CA ILE A 47 -1.86 11.82 -7.35
C ILE A 47 -0.92 13.02 -7.41
N THR A 48 -0.26 13.35 -6.30
CA THR A 48 0.74 14.43 -6.29
C THR A 48 2.02 14.11 -7.08
N GLU A 49 2.35 12.84 -7.33
CA GLU A 49 3.44 12.46 -8.23
C GLU A 49 3.00 12.58 -9.70
N VAL A 50 1.79 12.14 -10.04
CA VAL A 50 1.30 12.22 -11.44
C VAL A 50 1.07 13.66 -11.90
N ASP A 51 0.68 14.57 -10.99
CA ASP A 51 0.50 15.99 -11.31
C ASP A 51 1.82 16.74 -11.62
N TYR A 52 2.98 16.16 -11.30
CA TYR A 52 4.31 16.75 -11.56
C TYR A 52 4.98 16.25 -12.86
N GLU A 53 4.38 15.31 -13.58
CA GLU A 53 4.82 14.86 -14.92
C GLU A 53 4.17 15.71 -16.04
N GLY A 54 4.14 17.04 -15.84
CA GLY A 54 3.55 18.04 -16.74
C GLY A 54 4.55 19.06 -17.26
#